data_AF-A0A7C2SSN4-F1
#
_entry.id   AF-A0A7C2SSN4-F1
#
_cell.length_a   1.000
_cell.length_b   1.000
_cell.length_c   1.000
_cell.angle_alpha   90.00
_cell.angle_beta   90.00
_cell.angle_gamma   90.00
#
_symmetry.space_group_name_H-M   'P 1'
#
loop_
_entity.id
_entity.type
_entity.pdbx_description
1 polymer ?
#
loop_
_entity_poly.entity_id
_entity_poly.type
_entity_poly.pdbx_seq_one_letter_code
_entity_poly.pdbx_strand_id
1 'polypeptide(L)'
;MNKSEIRIKITDLLKEEELSSKEIGEKLGVETKLVSPIISELKKQGRIHSVSPRKFFWGIRHENEQNEFLIKKYEWVKLEKYELKIFYKATYTFSGYSENEHYVENHSVFEIHRGDKVLMPIDVIWFDNEKGKRNEVLTEVSTHEEIFRIILKYTAVSSNSMKIMVKYERREVKLSESEKKAVKEEEDEIRKQISNWMEENFK
;
A
#
# COMPACT_ATOMS: atom_id res chain seq x y z
N MET A 1 35.59 -12.40 0.92
CA MET A 1 34.22 -12.08 1.41
C MET A 1 33.39 -13.34 1.32
N ASN A 2 32.74 -13.76 2.40
CA ASN A 2 31.91 -14.96 2.38
C ASN A 2 30.53 -14.67 1.74
N LYS A 3 29.75 -15.72 1.42
CA LYS A 3 28.45 -15.56 0.74
C LYS A 3 27.45 -14.72 1.55
N SER A 4 27.47 -14.82 2.87
CA SER A 4 26.55 -14.08 3.75
C SER A 4 26.87 -12.58 3.78
N GLU A 5 28.16 -12.23 3.86
CA GLU A 5 28.63 -10.84 3.79
C GLU A 5 28.31 -10.19 2.44
N ILE A 6 28.50 -10.93 1.34
CA ILE A 6 28.11 -10.47 0.00
C ILE A 6 26.62 -10.16 -0.04
N ARG A 7 25.78 -11.04 0.51
CA ARG A 7 24.33 -10.86 0.53
C ARG A 7 23.91 -9.63 1.32
N ILE A 8 24.48 -9.42 2.51
CA ILE A 8 24.20 -8.24 3.35
C ILE A 8 24.57 -6.96 2.59
N LYS A 9 25.78 -6.90 2.02
CA LYS A 9 26.23 -5.72 1.28
C LYS A 9 25.42 -5.43 0.02
N ILE A 10 25.00 -6.46 -0.72
CA ILE A 10 24.08 -6.30 -1.86
C ILE A 10 22.76 -5.72 -1.39
N THR A 11 22.21 -6.26 -0.29
CA THR A 11 20.97 -5.76 0.30
C THR A 11 21.10 -4.30 0.71
N ASP A 12 22.19 -3.91 1.37
CA ASP A 12 22.39 -2.54 1.84
C ASP A 12 22.59 -1.56 0.67
N LEU A 13 23.38 -1.94 -0.34
CA LEU A 13 23.51 -1.14 -1.57
C LEU A 13 22.17 -0.89 -2.28
N LEU A 14 21.29 -1.89 -2.31
CA LEU A 14 19.98 -1.76 -2.94
C LEU A 14 19.00 -0.91 -2.12
N LYS A 15 19.19 -0.78 -0.79
CA LYS A 15 18.41 0.14 0.06
C LYS A 15 18.74 1.59 -0.22
N GLU A 16 20.00 1.84 -0.58
CA GLU A 16 20.53 3.19 -0.74
C GLU A 16 20.44 3.66 -2.20
N GLU A 17 20.61 2.75 -3.17
CA GLU A 17 20.78 3.10 -4.57
C GLU A 17 20.06 2.17 -5.56
N GLU A 18 19.68 2.72 -6.71
CA GLU A 18 19.13 1.96 -7.85
C GLU A 18 20.26 1.40 -8.72
N LEU A 19 20.62 0.14 -8.48
CA LEU A 19 21.79 -0.48 -9.10
C LEU A 19 21.43 -1.74 -9.87
N SER A 20 22.13 -1.95 -10.97
CA SER A 20 22.15 -3.19 -11.72
C SER A 20 23.06 -4.22 -11.08
N SER A 21 22.87 -5.50 -11.40
CA SER A 21 23.78 -6.57 -10.94
C SER A 21 25.24 -6.29 -11.30
N LYS A 22 25.48 -5.58 -12.43
CA LYS A 22 26.81 -5.19 -12.88
C LYS A 22 27.38 -4.08 -12.00
N GLU A 23 26.64 -2.99 -11.79
CA GLU A 23 27.06 -1.87 -10.93
C GLU A 23 27.32 -2.34 -9.48
N ILE A 24 26.49 -3.24 -8.96
CA ILE A 24 26.68 -3.86 -7.63
C ILE A 24 27.97 -4.70 -7.58
N GLY A 25 28.22 -5.49 -8.63
CA GLY A 25 29.45 -6.29 -8.74
C GLY A 25 30.70 -5.40 -8.75
N GLU A 26 30.67 -4.32 -9.52
CA GLU A 26 31.76 -3.34 -9.60
C GLU A 26 32.00 -2.66 -8.24
N LYS A 27 30.95 -2.17 -7.56
CA LYS A 27 31.09 -1.52 -6.24
C LYS A 27 31.62 -2.45 -5.15
N LEU A 28 31.24 -3.73 -5.18
CA LEU A 28 31.66 -4.70 -4.18
C LEU A 28 32.97 -5.41 -4.53
N GLY A 29 33.53 -5.18 -5.73
CA GLY A 29 34.70 -5.88 -6.23
C GLY A 29 34.44 -7.39 -6.42
N VAL A 30 33.22 -7.76 -6.80
CA VAL A 30 32.82 -9.17 -7.02
C VAL A 30 32.24 -9.38 -8.41
N GLU A 31 32.35 -10.60 -8.92
CA GLU A 31 31.79 -10.92 -10.23
C GLU A 31 30.26 -10.86 -10.23
N THR A 32 29.69 -10.30 -11.31
CA THR A 32 28.23 -10.22 -11.54
C THR A 32 27.53 -11.57 -11.40
N LYS A 33 28.21 -12.67 -11.74
CA LYS A 33 27.68 -14.04 -11.61
C LYS A 33 27.35 -14.43 -10.15
N LEU A 34 27.99 -13.79 -9.17
CA LEU A 34 27.70 -13.97 -7.75
C LEU A 34 26.56 -13.08 -7.26
N VAL A 35 26.35 -11.93 -7.91
CA VAL A 35 25.30 -10.96 -7.58
C VAL A 35 23.95 -11.39 -8.13
N SER A 36 23.88 -11.82 -9.40
CA SER A 36 22.63 -12.14 -10.09
C SER A 36 21.75 -13.18 -9.39
N PRO A 37 22.28 -14.28 -8.82
CA PRO A 37 21.46 -15.23 -8.06
C PRO A 37 20.82 -14.60 -6.82
N ILE A 38 21.55 -13.72 -6.12
CA ILE A 38 21.06 -13.03 -4.91
C ILE A 38 19.95 -12.05 -5.29
N ILE A 39 20.13 -11.27 -6.35
CA ILE A 39 19.08 -10.41 -6.91
C ILE A 39 17.84 -11.21 -7.30
N SER A 40 18.03 -12.35 -7.98
CA SER A 40 16.91 -13.23 -8.37
C SER A 40 16.15 -13.74 -7.15
N GLU A 41 16.86 -14.16 -6.10
CA GLU A 41 16.27 -14.63 -4.85
C GLU A 41 15.51 -13.51 -4.13
N LEU A 42 16.11 -12.32 -4.01
CA LEU A 42 15.48 -11.15 -3.39
C LEU A 42 14.23 -10.69 -4.17
N LYS A 43 14.26 -10.78 -5.49
CA LYS A 43 13.11 -10.50 -6.37
C LYS A 43 12.00 -11.53 -6.17
N LYS A 44 12.35 -12.83 -6.09
CA LYS A 44 11.39 -13.91 -5.76
C LYS A 44 10.76 -13.71 -4.39
N GLN A 45 11.53 -13.24 -3.41
CA GLN A 45 11.05 -12.88 -2.08
C GLN A 45 10.24 -11.57 -2.06
N GLY A 46 10.18 -10.83 -3.17
CA GLY A 46 9.53 -9.52 -3.26
C GLY A 46 10.19 -8.43 -2.42
N ARG A 47 11.46 -8.59 -2.05
CA ARG A 47 12.22 -7.59 -1.27
C ARG A 47 12.80 -6.48 -2.14
N ILE A 48 12.94 -6.73 -3.44
CA ILE A 48 13.47 -5.79 -4.42
C ILE A 48 12.62 -5.83 -5.69
N HIS A 49 12.54 -4.71 -6.39
CA HIS A 49 11.81 -4.60 -7.66
C HIS A 49 12.72 -4.11 -8.79
N SER A 50 12.32 -4.38 -10.04
CA SER A 50 13.05 -3.92 -11.21
C SER A 50 12.58 -2.53 -11.61
N VAL A 51 13.48 -1.54 -11.57
CA VAL A 51 13.26 -0.18 -12.07
C VAL A 51 13.27 -0.14 -13.59
N SER A 52 14.19 -0.90 -14.17
CA SER A 52 14.39 -1.05 -15.60
C SER A 52 14.78 -2.50 -15.89
N PRO A 53 14.95 -2.92 -17.16
CA PRO A 53 15.36 -4.28 -17.48
C PRO A 53 16.63 -4.74 -16.75
N ARG A 54 17.45 -3.80 -16.24
CA ARG A 54 18.73 -4.10 -15.60
C ARG A 54 18.94 -3.50 -14.21
N LYS A 55 18.13 -2.53 -13.76
CA LYS A 55 18.30 -1.88 -12.45
C LYS A 55 17.29 -2.37 -11.42
N PHE A 56 17.75 -2.52 -10.18
CA PHE A 56 16.98 -2.99 -9.05
C PHE A 56 17.06 -2.01 -7.90
N PHE A 57 16.05 -2.03 -7.04
CA PHE A 57 16.04 -1.24 -5.80
C PHE A 57 15.36 -2.04 -4.70
N TRP A 58 15.73 -1.77 -3.45
CA TRP A 58 15.19 -2.43 -2.27
C TRP A 58 13.98 -1.72 -1.72
N GLY A 59 13.01 -2.51 -1.29
CA GLY A 59 11.80 -1.98 -0.69
C GLY A 59 10.98 -1.21 -1.69
N ILE A 60 10.41 -0.10 -1.23
CA ILE A 60 9.37 0.63 -1.91
C ILE A 60 9.89 1.96 -2.47
N ARG A 61 9.49 2.34 -3.69
CA ARG A 61 10.08 3.47 -4.40
C ARG A 61 9.48 4.78 -3.88
N HIS A 62 10.19 5.45 -2.98
CA HIS A 62 9.97 6.87 -2.72
C HIS A 62 10.54 7.69 -3.88
N GLU A 63 10.01 7.47 -5.09
CA GLU A 63 10.38 8.31 -6.21
C GLU A 63 9.69 9.65 -6.04
N ASN A 64 10.46 10.69 -5.70
CA ASN A 64 10.08 12.10 -5.84
C ASN A 64 8.92 12.57 -4.95
N GLU A 65 9.01 12.56 -3.61
CA GLU A 65 7.90 13.08 -2.74
C GLU A 65 6.50 12.48 -3.04
N GLN A 66 6.40 11.45 -3.89
CA GLN A 66 5.14 11.04 -4.51
C GLN A 66 4.53 9.81 -3.86
N ASN A 67 5.17 9.20 -2.83
CA ASN A 67 4.60 8.07 -2.08
C ASN A 67 4.09 6.96 -3.03
N GLU A 68 4.95 6.39 -3.89
CA GLU A 68 4.57 5.32 -4.81
C GLU A 68 5.02 3.94 -4.28
N PHE A 69 4.10 2.98 -4.24
CA PHE A 69 4.31 1.69 -3.60
C PHE A 69 3.86 0.52 -4.46
N LEU A 70 4.65 -0.55 -4.55
CA LEU A 70 4.12 -1.85 -4.97
C LEU A 70 3.68 -2.59 -3.71
N ILE A 71 2.38 -2.83 -3.57
CA ILE A 71 1.78 -3.48 -2.42
C ILE A 71 1.15 -4.80 -2.85
N LYS A 72 1.41 -5.88 -2.11
CA LYS A 72 0.72 -7.15 -2.31
C LYS A 72 -0.43 -7.31 -1.33
N LYS A 73 -1.33 -8.24 -1.66
CA LYS A 73 -2.44 -8.62 -0.78
C LYS A 73 -1.90 -9.00 0.61
N TYR A 74 -2.55 -8.49 1.63
CA TYR A 74 -2.21 -8.61 3.05
C TYR A 74 -0.88 -7.95 3.46
N GLU A 75 -0.35 -7.01 2.68
CA GLU A 75 0.82 -6.23 3.06
C GLU A 75 0.44 -4.83 3.55
N TRP A 76 1.34 -4.28 4.37
CA TRP A 76 1.27 -2.94 4.90
C TRP A 76 2.28 -2.04 4.19
N VAL A 77 1.86 -0.80 3.97
CA VAL A 77 2.70 0.30 3.53
C VAL A 77 2.59 1.41 4.55
N LYS A 78 3.72 1.91 5.05
CA LYS A 78 3.76 3.07 5.93
C LYS A 78 3.94 4.34 5.09
N LEU A 79 3.13 5.36 5.35
CA LEU A 79 3.31 6.69 4.78
C LEU A 79 4.16 7.52 5.75
N GLU A 80 5.00 8.41 5.21
CA GLU A 80 5.99 9.12 6.02
C GLU A 80 5.39 10.11 7.03
N LYS A 81 4.25 10.74 6.70
CA LYS A 81 3.64 11.78 7.53
C LYS A 81 2.37 11.27 8.22
N TYR A 82 2.11 11.86 9.39
CA TYR A 82 0.90 11.66 10.18
C TYR A 82 0.64 10.21 10.63
N GLU A 83 1.69 9.38 10.67
CA GLU A 83 1.63 7.97 11.08
C GLU A 83 0.61 7.14 10.29
N LEU A 84 0.32 7.58 9.06
CA LEU A 84 -0.63 6.89 8.21
C LEU A 84 -0.02 5.59 7.67
N LYS A 85 -0.86 4.56 7.56
CA LYS A 85 -0.50 3.28 6.93
C LYS A 85 -1.62 2.85 6.01
N ILE A 86 -1.27 2.11 4.96
CA ILE A 86 -2.22 1.50 4.05
C ILE A 86 -2.05 -0.01 4.13
N PHE A 87 -3.17 -0.70 4.28
CA PHE A 87 -3.23 -2.16 4.26
C PHE A 87 -4.02 -2.61 3.05
N TYR A 88 -3.41 -3.44 2.21
CA TYR A 88 -4.14 -4.06 1.10
C TYR A 88 -4.84 -5.32 1.61
N LYS A 89 -6.09 -5.17 2.04
CA LYS A 89 -6.80 -6.22 2.78
C LYS A 89 -7.20 -7.40 1.93
N ALA A 90 -7.96 -7.16 0.87
CA ALA A 90 -8.61 -8.26 0.17
C ALA A 90 -8.77 -7.95 -1.32
N THR A 91 -8.89 -9.04 -2.07
CA THR A 91 -9.41 -9.04 -3.42
C THR A 91 -10.54 -10.04 -3.52
N TYR A 92 -11.67 -9.59 -4.08
CA TYR A 92 -12.76 -10.46 -4.52
C TYR A 92 -12.84 -10.36 -6.02
N THR A 93 -13.02 -11.50 -6.68
CA THR A 93 -13.08 -11.57 -8.14
C THR A 93 -14.44 -12.11 -8.53
N PHE A 94 -15.14 -11.36 -9.38
CA PHE A 94 -16.37 -11.77 -10.02
C PHE A 94 -16.09 -11.99 -11.50
N SER A 95 -16.46 -13.15 -12.01
CA SER A 95 -16.41 -13.45 -13.45
C SER A 95 -17.83 -13.54 -13.99
N GLY A 96 -18.06 -12.92 -15.14
CA GLY A 96 -19.38 -12.91 -15.76
C GLY A 96 -19.30 -12.81 -17.28
N TYR A 97 -20.47 -12.78 -17.90
CA TYR A 97 -20.61 -12.50 -19.32
C TYR A 97 -21.46 -11.25 -19.49
N SER A 98 -21.01 -10.32 -20.34
CA SER A 98 -21.77 -9.15 -20.77
C SER A 98 -21.76 -9.15 -22.29
N GLU A 99 -22.94 -9.18 -22.93
CA GLU A 99 -23.06 -9.10 -24.40
C GLU A 99 -22.19 -10.12 -25.18
N ASN A 100 -22.02 -11.33 -24.62
CA ASN A 100 -21.14 -12.42 -25.11
C ASN A 100 -19.63 -12.23 -24.88
N GLU A 101 -19.20 -11.18 -24.19
CA GLU A 101 -17.82 -11.02 -23.74
C GLU A 101 -17.68 -11.51 -22.30
N HIS A 102 -16.72 -12.41 -22.09
CA HIS A 102 -16.32 -12.83 -20.75
C HIS A 102 -15.51 -11.71 -20.09
N TYR A 103 -15.94 -11.26 -18.91
CA TYR A 103 -15.21 -10.28 -18.11
C TYR A 103 -14.83 -10.85 -16.75
N VAL A 104 -13.72 -10.33 -16.21
CA VAL A 104 -13.26 -10.59 -14.85
C VAL A 104 -13.15 -9.24 -14.16
N GLU A 105 -14.04 -9.01 -13.21
CA GLU A 105 -14.10 -7.84 -12.35
C GLU A 105 -13.40 -8.16 -11.03
N ASN A 106 -12.47 -7.30 -10.63
CA ASN A 106 -11.72 -7.45 -9.39
C ASN A 106 -12.02 -6.27 -8.47
N HIS A 107 -12.38 -6.56 -7.24
CA HIS A 107 -12.59 -5.60 -6.16
C HIS A 107 -11.38 -5.67 -5.25
N SER A 108 -10.68 -4.56 -5.04
CA SER A 108 -9.48 -4.49 -4.21
C SER A 108 -9.69 -3.48 -3.09
N VAL A 109 -9.56 -3.91 -1.84
CA VAL A 109 -9.83 -3.06 -0.68
C VAL A 109 -8.53 -2.59 -0.04
N PHE A 110 -8.35 -1.27 0.03
CA PHE A 110 -7.27 -0.60 0.73
C PHE A 110 -7.80 0.05 2.00
N GLU A 111 -7.34 -0.40 3.17
CA GLU A 111 -7.65 0.26 4.42
C GLU A 111 -6.59 1.30 4.73
N ILE A 112 -7.02 2.52 5.04
CA ILE A 112 -6.15 3.58 5.53
C ILE A 112 -6.27 3.62 7.04
N HIS A 113 -5.13 3.60 7.72
CA HIS A 113 -5.00 3.54 9.16
C HIS A 113 -4.17 4.70 9.69
N ARG A 114 -4.42 5.10 10.94
CA ARG A 114 -3.52 5.95 11.74
C ARG A 114 -3.27 5.24 13.06
N GLY A 115 -2.01 4.90 13.33
CA GLY A 115 -1.70 3.99 14.44
C GLY A 115 -2.33 2.61 14.20
N ASP A 116 -3.28 2.24 15.06
CA ASP A 116 -4.07 1.00 15.00
C ASP A 116 -5.56 1.25 14.66
N LYS A 117 -5.95 2.52 14.44
CA LYS A 117 -7.33 2.89 14.09
C LYS A 117 -7.49 2.93 12.57
N VAL A 118 -8.47 2.19 12.06
CA VAL A 118 -8.94 2.31 10.67
C VAL A 118 -9.61 3.68 10.51
N LEU A 119 -9.13 4.47 9.56
CA LEU A 119 -9.74 5.73 9.16
C LEU A 119 -10.83 5.48 8.12
N MET A 120 -10.51 4.78 7.03
CA MET A 120 -11.49 4.35 6.05
C MET A 120 -10.98 3.19 5.19
N PRO A 121 -11.87 2.31 4.71
CA PRO A 121 -11.63 1.46 3.57
C PRO A 121 -11.88 2.22 2.25
N ILE A 122 -11.06 1.97 1.24
CA ILE A 122 -11.24 2.38 -0.14
C ILE A 122 -11.40 1.12 -0.97
N ASP A 123 -12.57 0.93 -1.56
CA ASP A 123 -12.78 -0.13 -2.53
C ASP A 123 -12.44 0.37 -3.93
N VAL A 124 -11.62 -0.38 -4.67
CA VAL A 124 -11.30 -0.09 -6.06
C VAL A 124 -11.69 -1.26 -6.94
N ILE A 125 -12.53 -0.97 -7.92
CA ILE A 125 -12.97 -1.92 -8.93
C ILE A 125 -12.07 -1.77 -10.16
N TRP A 126 -11.65 -2.88 -10.74
CA TRP A 126 -10.87 -2.90 -11.97
C TRP A 126 -11.08 -4.19 -12.75
N PHE A 127 -11.03 -4.10 -14.07
CA PHE A 127 -11.20 -5.24 -14.96
C PHE A 127 -9.85 -5.80 -15.41
N ASP A 128 -9.79 -7.09 -15.73
CA ASP A 128 -8.54 -7.73 -16.17
C ASP A 128 -7.92 -7.09 -17.42
N ASN A 129 -8.74 -6.53 -18.32
CA ASN A 129 -8.32 -5.77 -19.50
C ASN A 129 -7.80 -4.34 -19.16
N GLU A 130 -7.87 -3.92 -17.90
CA GLU A 130 -7.32 -2.66 -17.39
C GLU A 130 -5.98 -2.83 -16.67
N LYS A 131 -5.45 -4.06 -16.56
CA LYS A 131 -4.10 -4.30 -16.03
C LYS A 131 -3.08 -3.39 -16.73
N GLY A 132 -2.23 -2.74 -15.94
CA GLY A 132 -1.25 -1.77 -16.43
C GLY A 132 -1.78 -0.36 -16.68
N LYS A 133 -3.10 -0.13 -16.69
CA LYS A 133 -3.67 1.24 -16.74
C LYS A 133 -3.57 1.90 -15.36
N ARG A 134 -3.33 3.21 -15.36
CA ARG A 134 -3.32 4.02 -14.13
C ARG A 134 -4.72 4.62 -13.92
N ASN A 135 -5.28 4.35 -12.76
CA ASN A 135 -6.55 4.86 -12.28
C ASN A 135 -6.34 5.73 -11.03
N GLU A 136 -7.36 6.48 -10.64
CA GLU A 136 -7.34 7.37 -9.49
C GLU A 136 -8.67 7.33 -8.74
N VAL A 137 -8.59 7.28 -7.41
CA VAL A 137 -9.71 7.51 -6.50
C VAL A 137 -9.37 8.68 -5.60
N LEU A 138 -10.28 9.65 -5.55
CA LEU A 138 -10.27 10.75 -4.59
C LEU A 138 -11.26 10.42 -3.48
N THR A 139 -10.82 10.54 -2.23
CA THR A 139 -11.67 10.37 -1.07
C THR A 139 -11.33 11.39 0.00
N GLU A 140 -12.26 11.61 0.93
CA GLU A 140 -12.10 12.52 2.05
C GLU A 140 -12.55 11.81 3.32
N VAL A 141 -11.61 11.66 4.28
CA VAL A 141 -11.90 11.20 5.64
C VAL A 141 -12.10 12.42 6.50
N SER A 142 -13.24 12.54 7.14
CA SER A 142 -13.38 13.45 8.28
C SER A 142 -13.27 12.64 9.57
N THR A 143 -12.34 13.03 10.41
CA THR A 143 -12.39 12.77 11.85
C THR A 143 -12.91 14.04 12.52
N HIS A 144 -13.37 13.95 13.76
CA HIS A 144 -13.90 15.12 14.46
C HIS A 144 -12.91 16.30 14.54
N GLU A 145 -11.61 16.02 14.56
CA GLU A 145 -10.57 17.05 14.71
C GLU A 145 -9.87 17.39 13.39
N GLU A 146 -9.98 16.55 12.37
CA GLU A 146 -9.15 16.63 11.17
C GLU A 146 -9.85 16.06 9.95
N ILE A 147 -9.67 16.71 8.80
CA ILE A 147 -10.06 16.21 7.50
C ILE A 147 -8.81 15.80 6.73
N PHE A 148 -8.77 14.56 6.24
CA PHE A 148 -7.78 14.07 5.31
C PHE A 148 -8.39 13.93 3.93
N ARG A 149 -7.92 14.76 2.98
CA ARG A 149 -8.19 14.53 1.57
C ARG A 149 -7.12 13.59 1.02
N ILE A 150 -7.53 12.46 0.47
CA ILE A 150 -6.63 11.39 0.02
C ILE A 150 -6.88 11.12 -1.46
N ILE A 151 -5.80 11.13 -2.25
CA ILE A 151 -5.78 10.75 -3.65
C ILE A 151 -4.98 9.46 -3.76
N LEU A 152 -5.68 8.36 -4.02
CA LEU A 152 -5.09 7.05 -4.29
C LEU A 152 -5.04 6.83 -5.80
N LYS A 153 -3.86 6.97 -6.39
CA LYS A 153 -3.60 6.48 -7.74
C LYS A 153 -3.23 5.02 -7.67
N TYR A 154 -3.72 4.20 -8.59
CA TYR A 154 -3.39 2.78 -8.60
C TYR A 154 -3.23 2.23 -10.02
N THR A 155 -2.44 1.18 -10.14
CA THR A 155 -2.25 0.39 -11.35
C THR A 155 -2.27 -1.08 -10.95
N ALA A 156 -3.24 -1.81 -11.48
CA ALA A 156 -3.30 -3.25 -11.29
C ALA A 156 -2.12 -3.91 -12.02
N VAL A 157 -1.26 -4.61 -11.27
CA VAL A 157 -0.12 -5.36 -11.82
C VAL A 157 -0.48 -6.83 -11.96
N SER A 158 -1.18 -7.38 -10.97
CA SER A 158 -1.75 -8.72 -10.98
C SER A 158 -2.96 -8.79 -10.03
N SER A 159 -3.65 -9.93 -9.97
CA SER A 159 -4.74 -10.16 -9.01
C SER A 159 -4.31 -10.08 -7.54
N ASN A 160 -3.01 -10.12 -7.26
CA ASN A 160 -2.45 -10.11 -5.91
C ASN A 160 -1.52 -8.91 -5.64
N SER A 161 -1.33 -8.01 -6.61
CA SER A 161 -0.42 -6.88 -6.43
C SER A 161 -0.88 -5.64 -7.20
N MET A 162 -0.75 -4.50 -6.54
CA MET A 162 -1.03 -3.19 -7.12
C MET A 162 0.16 -2.26 -6.94
N LYS A 163 0.40 -1.43 -7.94
CA LYS A 163 1.23 -0.23 -7.78
C LYS A 163 0.32 0.90 -7.36
N ILE A 164 0.47 1.43 -6.16
CA ILE A 164 -0.31 2.54 -5.62
C ILE A 164 0.55 3.79 -5.52
N MET A 165 -0.04 4.97 -5.57
CA MET A 165 0.61 6.25 -5.28
C MET A 165 -0.36 7.09 -4.47
N VAL A 166 0.08 7.58 -3.32
CA VAL A 166 -0.85 8.16 -2.33
C VAL A 166 -0.45 9.59 -2.02
N LYS A 167 -1.31 10.53 -2.43
CA LYS A 167 -1.20 11.93 -2.00
C LYS A 167 -2.24 12.20 -0.93
N TYR A 168 -1.90 13.00 0.05
CA TYR A 168 -2.84 13.38 1.10
C TYR A 168 -2.58 14.80 1.60
N GLU A 169 -3.67 15.48 1.95
CA GLU A 169 -3.68 16.80 2.57
C GLU A 169 -4.47 16.71 3.88
N ARG A 170 -3.90 17.24 4.97
CA ARG A 170 -4.55 17.32 6.29
C ARG A 170 -5.03 18.75 6.51
N ARG A 171 -6.27 18.90 6.99
CA ARG A 171 -6.83 20.16 7.49
C ARG A 171 -7.35 19.95 8.90
N GLU A 172 -6.96 20.81 9.83
CA GLU A 172 -7.49 20.79 11.19
C GLU A 172 -8.87 21.42 11.22
N VAL A 173 -9.82 20.75 11.89
CA VAL A 173 -11.15 21.27 12.19
C VAL A 173 -11.09 21.85 13.60
N LYS A 174 -11.21 23.18 13.69
CA LYS A 174 -11.27 23.87 14.99
C LYS A 174 -12.69 23.73 15.55
N LEU A 175 -12.93 22.65 16.29
CA LEU A 175 -14.16 22.49 17.06
C LEU A 175 -14.13 23.34 18.34
N SER A 176 -15.27 23.96 18.64
CA SER A 176 -15.55 24.52 19.97
C SER A 176 -15.66 23.43 21.03
N GLU A 177 -15.49 23.78 22.31
CA GLU A 177 -15.64 22.83 23.42
C GLU A 177 -17.05 22.20 23.49
N SER A 178 -18.08 22.96 23.10
CA SER A 178 -19.44 22.44 22.96
C SER A 178 -19.56 21.40 21.86
N GLU A 179 -18.92 21.61 20.71
CA GLU A 179 -18.96 20.66 19.59
C GLU A 179 -18.17 19.39 19.92
N LYS A 180 -17.01 19.52 20.56
CA LYS A 180 -16.24 18.36 21.06
C LYS A 180 -17.05 17.52 22.06
N LYS A 181 -17.81 18.19 22.95
CA LYS A 181 -18.66 17.51 23.92
C LYS A 181 -19.80 16.76 23.23
N ALA A 182 -20.49 17.39 22.29
CA ALA A 182 -21.58 16.77 21.54
C ALA A 182 -21.11 15.53 20.75
N VAL A 183 -19.96 15.64 20.07
CA VAL A 183 -19.30 14.53 19.38
C VAL A 183 -19.06 13.34 20.31
N LYS A 184 -18.51 13.60 21.51
CA LYS A 184 -18.19 12.54 22.47
C LYS A 184 -19.45 11.85 23.00
N GLU A 185 -20.51 12.61 23.27
CA GLU A 185 -21.80 12.08 23.70
C GLU A 185 -22.41 11.16 22.61
N GLU A 186 -22.30 11.55 21.34
CA GLU A 186 -22.74 10.72 20.20
C GLU A 186 -21.91 9.43 20.06
N GLU A 187 -20.58 9.49 20.15
CA GLU A 187 -19.71 8.31 20.11
C GLU A 187 -20.04 7.30 21.24
N ASP A 188 -20.26 7.80 22.46
CA ASP A 188 -20.61 6.98 23.62
C ASP A 188 -22.00 6.34 23.45
N GLU A 189 -22.97 7.05 22.85
CA GLU A 189 -24.28 6.51 22.53
C GLU A 189 -24.20 5.39 21.48
N ILE A 190 -23.47 5.60 20.38
CA ILE A 190 -23.27 4.57 19.34
C ILE A 190 -22.61 3.33 19.94
N ARG A 191 -21.57 3.50 20.76
CA ARG A 191 -20.91 2.37 21.45
C ARG A 191 -21.89 1.59 22.32
N LYS A 192 -22.74 2.28 23.07
CA LYS A 192 -23.77 1.66 23.90
C LYS A 192 -24.78 0.88 23.05
N GLN A 193 -25.23 1.44 21.92
CA GLN A 193 -26.14 0.76 21.00
C GLN A 193 -25.50 -0.51 20.41
N ILE A 194 -24.23 -0.45 19.98
CA ILE A 194 -23.50 -1.63 19.47
C ILE A 194 -23.35 -2.68 20.56
N SER A 195 -22.96 -2.30 21.79
CA SER A 195 -22.84 -3.24 22.92
C SER A 195 -24.17 -3.92 23.23
N ASN A 196 -25.27 -3.18 23.30
CA ASN A 196 -26.59 -3.74 23.53
C ASN A 196 -26.99 -4.73 22.42
N TRP A 197 -26.81 -4.34 21.15
CA TRP A 197 -27.10 -5.21 20.01
C TRP A 197 -26.28 -6.50 20.03
N MET A 198 -24.99 -6.43 20.38
CA MET A 198 -24.13 -7.61 20.53
C MET A 198 -24.61 -8.54 21.64
N GLU A 199 -25.04 -8.00 22.78
CA GLU A 199 -25.57 -8.79 23.88
C GLU A 199 -26.90 -9.49 23.54
N GLU A 200 -27.75 -8.85 22.74
CA GLU A 200 -29.04 -9.40 22.32
C GLU A 200 -28.91 -10.53 21.28
N ASN A 201 -27.91 -10.45 20.40
CA ASN A 201 -27.79 -11.34 19.24
C ASN A 201 -26.77 -12.48 19.41
N PHE A 202 -25.89 -12.41 20.41
CA PHE A 202 -24.78 -13.37 20.56
C PHE A 202 -24.64 -13.95 21.99
N LYS A 203 -25.68 -13.87 22.83
CA LYS A 203 -25.83 -14.69 24.05
C LYS A 203 -26.63 -15.96 23.75
#